data_AF-A0A2E4DDZ1-F1
#
_entry.id   AF-A0A2E4DDZ1-F1
#
_cell.length_a   1.000
_cell.length_b   1.000
_cell.length_c   1.000
_cell.angle_alpha   90.00
_cell.angle_beta   90.00
_cell.angle_gamma   90.00
#
_symmetry.space_group_name_H-M   'P 1'
#
loop_
_entity.id
_entity.type
_entity.pdbx_description
1 polymer ?
#
loop_
_entity_poly.entity_id
_entity_poly.type
_entity_poly.pdbx_seq_one_letter_code
_entity_poly.pdbx_strand_id
1 'polypeptide(L)'
;MEVFECTHKGELEIGDKKISCAVLSNGTRIITQTALFDAFNRPRKGEKRIEGLPSIIGAKNLIPFVSDELVEMSKPVHYQTNSGKMSSGYRAELIPEICDIYLKAFDKGALLESQNKIVAQANILVRALAKVGITALIDEATGYQYDREQNALQTILKAYIAEDYLKWQARFPRKYYQEIFRLYDWEYDPMSMRRPVYLGKFTNEYVYQKLPDGILEELRKKNPKTSKGNRKMKHHQFLTNEIGIPHLEKHITKLITVMELSDNIDEFKSNFKKIFDKEN
;
A
#
# COMPACT_ATOMS: atom_id res chain seq x y z
N MET A 1 29.15 6.26 -2.36
CA MET A 1 28.00 5.65 -1.66
C MET A 1 26.94 5.44 -2.71
N GLU A 2 26.61 4.19 -3.03
CA GLU A 2 25.52 3.90 -3.96
C GLU A 2 24.19 4.26 -3.29
N VAL A 3 23.32 4.93 -4.04
CA VAL A 3 21.99 5.33 -3.58
C VAL A 3 20.97 4.57 -4.42
N PHE A 4 20.17 3.75 -3.77
CA PHE A 4 19.09 3.01 -4.43
C PHE A 4 17.76 3.73 -4.28
N GLU A 5 16.85 3.52 -5.22
CA GLU A 5 15.49 4.04 -5.13
C GLU A 5 14.59 3.08 -4.37
N CYS A 6 13.69 3.61 -3.56
CA CYS A 6 12.62 2.84 -2.93
C CYS A 6 11.56 2.50 -3.98
N THR A 7 11.44 1.24 -4.36
CA THR A 7 10.45 0.79 -5.36
C THR A 7 9.14 0.40 -4.72
N HIS A 8 9.18 -0.23 -3.54
CA HIS A 8 8.00 -0.68 -2.82
C HIS A 8 8.11 -0.34 -1.34
N LYS A 9 6.99 -0.02 -0.71
CA LYS A 9 6.89 0.22 0.74
C LYS A 9 5.75 -0.60 1.31
N GLY A 10 5.88 -0.99 2.57
CA GLY A 10 4.82 -1.68 3.28
C GLY A 10 5.09 -1.78 4.77
N GLU A 11 4.21 -2.48 5.44
CA GLU A 11 4.38 -2.88 6.84
C GLU A 11 4.41 -4.40 6.92
N LEU A 12 5.42 -4.92 7.59
CA LEU A 12 5.57 -6.33 7.88
C LEU A 12 4.97 -6.62 9.25
N GLU A 13 3.99 -7.52 9.30
CA GLU A 13 3.39 -7.98 10.55
C GLU A 13 4.17 -9.19 11.09
N ILE A 14 4.82 -9.02 12.25
CA ILE A 14 5.55 -10.10 12.94
C ILE A 14 5.07 -10.15 14.40
N GLY A 15 4.32 -11.19 14.74
CA GLY A 15 3.71 -11.31 16.05
C GLY A 15 2.68 -10.21 16.27
N ASP A 16 2.89 -9.38 17.30
CA ASP A 16 2.08 -8.20 17.61
C ASP A 16 2.65 -6.89 17.04
N LYS A 17 3.73 -6.96 16.25
CA LYS A 17 4.45 -5.81 15.72
C LYS A 17 4.12 -5.53 14.27
N LYS A 18 4.00 -4.24 13.95
CA LYS A 18 4.01 -3.71 12.58
C LYS A 18 5.35 -3.03 12.35
N ILE A 19 6.12 -3.54 11.39
CA ILE A 19 7.49 -3.11 11.12
C ILE A 19 7.52 -2.50 9.73
N SER A 20 7.72 -1.17 9.64
CA SER A 20 7.81 -0.49 8.35
C SER A 20 9.03 -0.96 7.56
N CYS A 21 8.79 -1.43 6.33
CA CYS A 21 9.79 -2.02 5.45
C CYS A 21 9.67 -1.50 4.02
N ALA A 22 10.71 -1.74 3.22
CA ALA A 22 10.76 -1.36 1.81
C ALA A 22 11.62 -2.33 0.99
N VAL A 23 11.36 -2.35 -0.32
CA VAL A 23 12.23 -2.99 -1.32
C VAL A 23 12.90 -1.90 -2.14
N LEU A 24 14.20 -2.03 -2.33
CA LEU A 24 15.02 -1.10 -3.11
C LEU A 24 15.11 -1.54 -4.59
N SER A 25 15.55 -0.65 -5.47
CA SER A 25 15.69 -0.91 -6.91
C SER A 25 16.63 -2.08 -7.25
N ASN A 26 17.58 -2.39 -6.38
CA ASN A 26 18.47 -3.56 -6.51
C ASN A 26 17.90 -4.84 -5.87
N GLY A 27 16.64 -4.84 -5.43
CA GLY A 27 15.99 -5.97 -4.78
C GLY A 27 16.31 -6.14 -3.29
N THR A 28 17.15 -5.27 -2.70
CA THR A 28 17.46 -5.33 -1.27
C THR A 28 16.20 -5.02 -0.45
N ARG A 29 15.91 -5.88 0.52
CA ARG A 29 14.82 -5.70 1.48
C ARG A 29 15.36 -4.99 2.70
N ILE A 30 14.76 -3.86 3.05
CA ILE A 30 15.19 -3.05 4.16
C ILE A 30 14.06 -2.80 5.15
N ILE A 31 14.44 -2.56 6.39
CA ILE A 31 13.60 -2.02 7.44
C ILE A 31 14.13 -0.65 7.84
N THR A 32 13.23 0.25 8.23
CA THR A 32 13.68 1.56 8.71
C THR A 32 14.47 1.40 10.00
N GLN A 33 15.42 2.30 10.27
CA GLN A 33 16.17 2.26 11.52
C GLN A 33 15.23 2.30 12.73
N THR A 34 14.20 3.14 12.71
CA THR A 34 13.23 3.22 13.81
C THR A 34 12.48 1.89 13.99
N ALA A 35 11.98 1.31 12.90
CA ALA A 35 11.25 0.04 12.94
C ALA A 35 12.08 -1.13 13.47
N LEU A 36 13.40 -1.18 13.18
CA LEU A 36 14.28 -2.19 13.77
C LEU A 36 14.28 -2.12 15.30
N PHE A 37 14.46 -0.93 15.87
CA PHE A 37 14.52 -0.75 17.31
C PHE A 37 13.16 -1.00 17.99
N ASP A 38 12.08 -0.56 17.35
CA ASP A 38 10.71 -0.77 17.85
C ASP A 38 10.33 -2.26 17.87
N ALA A 39 10.81 -3.05 16.90
CA ALA A 39 10.59 -4.50 16.86
C ALA A 39 11.10 -5.20 18.14
N PHE A 40 12.17 -4.68 18.75
CA PHE A 40 12.78 -5.19 19.98
C PHE A 40 12.34 -4.44 21.25
N ASN A 41 11.30 -3.61 21.18
CA ASN A 41 10.84 -2.76 22.28
C ASN A 41 11.96 -1.89 22.88
N ARG A 42 12.87 -1.39 22.03
CA ARG A 42 14.05 -0.65 22.46
C ARG A 42 14.04 0.75 21.86
N PRO A 43 14.38 1.81 22.62
CA PRO A 43 14.54 3.12 22.02
C PRO A 43 15.76 3.14 21.09
N ARG A 44 15.61 3.79 19.94
CA ARG A 44 16.71 4.02 18.99
C ARG A 44 17.84 4.87 19.57
N LYS A 45 17.50 5.86 20.40
CA LYS A 45 18.49 6.71 21.09
C LYS A 45 19.12 5.90 22.22
N GLY A 46 20.23 5.25 21.91
CA GLY A 46 21.08 4.57 22.88
C GLY A 46 22.54 4.88 22.57
N GLU A 47 23.37 4.83 23.61
CA GLU A 47 24.81 5.00 23.47
C GLU A 47 25.37 3.93 22.51
N LYS A 48 26.00 4.39 21.41
CA LYS A 48 26.74 3.51 20.52
C LYS A 48 28.13 3.32 21.12
N ARG A 49 28.39 2.11 21.61
CA ARG A 49 29.67 1.76 22.25
C ARG A 49 30.73 1.30 21.25
N ILE A 50 30.30 0.83 20.08
CA ILE A 50 31.17 0.38 19.00
C ILE A 50 30.72 1.06 17.71
N GLU A 51 31.69 1.64 17.00
CA GLU A 51 31.46 2.29 15.72
C GLU A 51 31.03 1.27 14.66
N GLY A 52 30.10 1.64 13.78
CA GLY A 52 29.55 0.74 12.76
C GLY A 52 28.43 -0.20 13.22
N LEU A 53 28.33 -0.51 14.52
CA LEU A 53 27.26 -1.36 15.05
C LEU A 53 26.06 -0.55 15.56
N PRO A 54 24.82 -1.04 15.35
CA PRO A 54 23.66 -0.46 16.01
C PRO A 54 23.77 -0.68 17.52
N SER A 55 23.29 0.29 18.30
CA SER A 55 23.36 0.26 19.76
C SER A 55 22.67 -0.99 20.35
N ILE A 56 21.78 -1.63 19.59
CA ILE A 56 21.12 -2.85 20.01
C ILE A 56 22.10 -4.01 20.29
N ILE A 57 23.13 -4.18 19.46
CA ILE A 57 24.12 -5.28 19.57
C ILE A 57 25.52 -4.83 20.01
N GLY A 58 25.75 -3.51 20.18
CA GLY A 58 27.05 -2.97 20.56
C GLY A 58 27.45 -3.14 22.04
N ALA A 59 26.73 -3.93 22.84
CA ALA A 59 27.08 -4.13 24.26
C ALA A 59 28.26 -5.10 24.40
N LYS A 60 29.23 -4.80 25.28
CA LYS A 60 30.47 -5.60 25.48
C LYS A 60 30.21 -7.09 25.66
N ASN A 61 29.14 -7.45 26.36
CA ASN A 61 28.77 -8.84 26.63
C ASN A 61 28.18 -9.57 25.42
N LEU A 62 27.76 -8.84 24.38
CA LEU A 62 27.21 -9.39 23.14
C LEU A 62 28.27 -9.54 22.04
N ILE A 63 29.38 -8.80 22.12
CA ILE A 63 30.45 -8.80 21.10
C ILE A 63 31.00 -10.20 20.77
N PRO A 64 31.18 -11.12 21.73
CA PRO A 64 31.63 -12.48 21.41
C PRO A 64 30.69 -13.27 20.49
N PHE A 65 29.45 -12.80 20.30
CA PHE A 65 28.43 -13.42 19.46
C PHE A 65 28.22 -12.67 18.14
N VAL A 66 28.93 -11.56 17.90
CA VAL A 66 28.85 -10.78 16.65
C VAL A 66 29.95 -11.25 15.70
N SER A 67 29.55 -11.81 14.56
CA SER A 67 30.48 -12.21 13.49
C SER A 67 30.87 -11.02 12.59
N ASP A 68 31.98 -11.13 11.86
CA ASP A 68 32.39 -10.10 10.88
C ASP A 68 31.33 -9.89 9.78
N GLU A 69 30.67 -10.97 9.36
CA GLU A 69 29.54 -10.90 8.41
C GLU A 69 28.38 -10.07 8.97
N LEU A 70 28.08 -10.23 10.26
CA LEU A 70 27.05 -9.46 10.93
C LEU A 70 27.45 -7.98 11.09
N VAL A 71 28.73 -7.68 11.31
CA VAL A 71 29.24 -6.31 11.32
C VAL A 71 28.97 -5.65 9.96
N GLU A 72 29.21 -6.35 8.85
CA GLU A 72 28.94 -5.84 7.51
C GLU A 72 27.44 -5.60 7.27
N MET A 73 26.60 -6.58 7.63
CA MET A 73 25.14 -6.48 7.51
C MET A 73 24.52 -5.40 8.39
N SER A 74 25.22 -5.05 9.49
CA SER A 74 24.84 -3.98 10.40
C SER A 74 25.11 -2.58 9.87
N LYS A 75 25.76 -2.43 8.72
CA LYS A 75 25.95 -1.11 8.09
C LYS A 75 24.62 -0.57 7.55
N PRO A 76 24.28 0.71 7.80
CA PRO A 76 23.09 1.31 7.25
C PRO A 76 23.10 1.34 5.72
N VAL A 77 22.00 0.93 5.10
CA VAL A 77 21.75 1.08 3.67
C VAL A 77 21.08 2.43 3.43
N HIS A 78 21.67 3.25 2.58
CA HIS A 78 21.13 4.57 2.21
C HIS A 78 20.31 4.47 0.92
N TYR A 79 19.16 5.13 0.91
CA TYR A 79 18.22 5.07 -0.21
C TYR A 79 17.42 6.36 -0.36
N GLN A 80 16.93 6.59 -1.57
CA GLN A 80 16.02 7.69 -1.88
C GLN A 80 14.57 7.21 -1.78
N THR A 81 13.77 7.93 -1.01
CA THR A 81 12.32 7.71 -0.94
C THR A 81 11.61 8.25 -2.18
N ASN A 82 10.37 7.81 -2.43
CA ASN A 82 9.56 8.26 -3.58
C ASN A 82 9.36 9.79 -3.65
N SER A 83 9.52 10.50 -2.53
CA SER A 83 9.47 11.98 -2.48
C SER A 83 10.82 12.65 -2.79
N GLY A 84 11.83 11.89 -3.20
CA GLY A 84 13.19 12.36 -3.46
C GLY A 84 14.04 12.54 -2.20
N LYS A 85 13.49 12.33 -0.99
CA LYS A 85 14.22 12.49 0.27
C LYS A 85 15.15 11.31 0.55
N MET A 86 16.38 11.60 0.95
CA MET A 86 17.35 10.60 1.41
C MET A 86 16.96 10.04 2.78
N SER A 87 17.08 8.72 2.92
CA SER A 87 16.77 7.96 4.12
C SER A 87 17.82 6.85 4.33
N SER A 88 17.76 6.19 5.49
CA SER A 88 18.61 5.02 5.78
C SER A 88 17.84 3.95 6.56
N GLY A 89 18.24 2.70 6.36
CA GLY A 89 17.64 1.53 6.96
C GLY A 89 18.69 0.45 7.22
N TYR A 90 18.23 -0.69 7.72
CA TYR A 90 19.04 -1.90 7.82
C TYR A 90 18.46 -2.96 6.89
N ARG A 91 19.31 -3.89 6.46
CA ARG A 91 18.84 -5.11 5.78
C ARG A 91 17.84 -5.85 6.66
N ALA A 92 16.75 -6.33 6.08
CA ALA A 92 15.67 -6.98 6.84
C ALA A 92 16.15 -8.25 7.56
N GLU A 93 17.15 -8.93 6.98
CA GLU A 93 17.84 -10.10 7.53
C GLU A 93 18.54 -9.81 8.86
N LEU A 94 18.76 -8.54 9.23
CA LEU A 94 19.35 -8.19 10.52
C LEU A 94 18.43 -8.52 11.72
N ILE A 95 17.11 -8.61 11.53
CA ILE A 95 16.18 -8.96 12.62
C ILE A 95 16.45 -10.37 13.18
N PRO A 96 16.40 -11.46 12.37
CA PRO A 96 16.67 -12.80 12.89
C PRO A 96 18.08 -12.92 13.48
N GLU A 97 19.06 -12.22 12.92
CA GLU A 97 20.45 -12.24 13.40
C GLU A 97 20.62 -11.59 14.77
N ILE A 98 19.95 -10.45 15.01
CA ILE A 98 19.89 -9.86 16.35
C ILE A 98 19.21 -10.83 17.32
N CYS A 99 18.14 -11.51 16.90
CA CYS A 99 17.50 -12.52 17.76
C CYS A 99 18.48 -13.63 18.14
N ASP A 100 19.21 -14.16 17.16
CA ASP A 100 20.18 -15.24 17.36
C ASP A 100 21.33 -14.83 18.32
N ILE A 101 21.86 -13.60 18.22
CA ILE A 101 22.85 -13.08 19.19
C ILE A 101 22.30 -13.14 20.61
N TYR A 102 21.09 -12.63 20.82
CA TYR A 102 20.49 -12.57 22.15
C TYR A 102 20.18 -13.95 22.71
N LEU A 103 19.75 -14.89 21.86
CA LEU A 103 19.51 -16.28 22.23
C LEU A 103 20.83 -17.00 22.57
N LYS A 104 21.88 -16.86 21.74
CA LYS A 104 23.21 -17.43 22.03
C LYS A 104 23.81 -16.86 23.32
N ALA A 105 23.67 -15.55 23.55
CA ALA A 105 24.12 -14.91 24.78
C ALA A 105 23.33 -15.41 26.00
N PHE A 106 22.03 -15.65 25.85
CA PHE A 106 21.19 -16.27 26.88
C PHE A 106 21.66 -17.68 27.22
N ASP A 107 21.86 -18.53 26.21
CA ASP A 107 22.28 -19.93 26.36
C ASP A 107 23.66 -20.05 27.04
N LYS A 108 24.51 -19.03 26.90
CA LYS A 108 25.83 -18.95 27.56
C LYS A 108 25.82 -18.22 28.90
N GLY A 109 24.67 -17.76 29.39
CA GLY A 109 24.57 -17.00 30.64
C GLY A 109 25.28 -15.64 30.61
N ALA A 110 25.49 -15.08 29.42
CA ALA A 110 26.28 -13.85 29.21
C ALA A 110 25.43 -12.56 29.25
N LEU A 111 24.12 -12.67 29.49
CA LEU A 111 23.22 -11.52 29.45
C LEU A 111 23.24 -10.68 30.72
N LEU A 112 23.00 -9.38 30.52
CA LEU A 112 22.70 -8.46 31.60
C LEU A 112 21.21 -8.54 31.95
N GLU A 113 20.86 -8.25 33.21
CA GLU A 113 19.46 -8.25 33.66
C GLU A 113 18.56 -7.32 32.82
N SER A 114 19.11 -6.18 32.39
CA SER A 114 18.42 -5.22 31.51
C SER A 114 18.11 -5.76 30.11
N GLN A 115 18.77 -6.84 29.68
CA GLN A 115 18.61 -7.47 28.37
C GLN A 115 17.57 -8.61 28.36
N ASN A 116 17.10 -9.06 29.54
CA ASN A 116 16.11 -10.14 29.64
C ASN A 116 14.82 -9.86 28.86
N LYS A 117 14.36 -8.60 28.87
CA LYS A 117 13.18 -8.17 28.09
C LYS A 117 13.42 -8.29 26.58
N ILE A 118 14.64 -8.02 26.12
CA ILE A 118 14.98 -8.09 24.70
C ILE A 118 15.01 -9.54 24.24
N VAL A 119 15.49 -10.47 25.06
CA VAL A 119 15.52 -11.91 24.74
C VAL A 119 14.13 -12.52 24.71
N ALA A 120 13.25 -12.09 25.60
CA ALA A 120 11.83 -12.46 25.54
C ALA A 120 11.20 -12.00 24.21
N GLN A 121 11.49 -10.76 23.79
CA GLN A 121 11.01 -10.22 22.51
C GLN A 121 11.63 -10.96 21.31
N ALA A 122 12.94 -11.26 21.34
CA ALA A 122 13.62 -12.04 20.31
C ALA A 122 12.97 -13.43 20.13
N ASN A 123 12.61 -14.11 21.23
CA ASN A 123 11.89 -15.38 21.17
C ASN A 123 10.52 -15.25 20.47
N ILE A 124 9.77 -14.18 20.75
CA ILE A 124 8.49 -13.92 20.09
C ILE A 124 8.69 -13.71 18.59
N LEU A 125 9.67 -12.88 18.21
CA LEU A 125 9.99 -12.59 16.82
C LEU A 125 10.42 -13.85 16.07
N VAL A 126 11.32 -14.67 16.61
CA VAL A 126 11.77 -15.92 15.97
C VAL A 126 10.61 -16.89 15.75
N ARG A 127 9.73 -17.06 16.74
CA ARG A 127 8.56 -17.94 16.61
C ARG A 127 7.57 -17.42 15.56
N ALA A 128 7.35 -16.12 15.51
CA ALA A 128 6.47 -15.51 14.51
C ALA A 128 7.06 -15.63 13.09
N LEU A 129 8.36 -15.32 12.94
CA LEU A 129 9.10 -15.48 11.69
C LEU A 129 9.07 -16.93 11.20
N ALA A 130 9.27 -17.92 12.07
CA ALA A 130 9.21 -19.33 11.70
C ALA A 130 7.83 -19.75 11.16
N LYS A 131 6.74 -19.29 11.80
CA LYS A 131 5.36 -19.55 11.35
C LYS A 131 5.05 -18.92 10.00
N VAL A 132 5.48 -17.67 9.80
CA VAL A 132 5.34 -16.98 8.50
C VAL A 132 6.20 -17.67 7.44
N GLY A 133 7.44 -18.04 7.78
CA GLY A 133 8.38 -18.70 6.87
C GLY A 133 7.85 -20.04 6.35
N ILE A 134 7.34 -20.91 7.22
CA ILE A 134 6.77 -22.19 6.75
C ILE A 134 5.53 -21.98 5.86
N THR A 135 4.70 -20.99 6.19
CA THR A 135 3.50 -20.67 5.40
C THR A 135 3.89 -20.13 4.02
N ALA A 136 4.83 -19.19 3.98
CA ALA A 136 5.33 -18.61 2.73
C ALA A 136 6.01 -19.66 1.83
N LEU A 137 6.81 -20.56 2.41
CA LEU A 137 7.46 -21.65 1.68
C LEU A 137 6.44 -22.66 1.10
N ILE A 138 5.36 -22.96 1.83
CA ILE A 138 4.28 -23.81 1.33
C ILE A 138 3.52 -23.09 0.22
N ASP A 139 3.19 -21.81 0.39
CA ASP A 139 2.50 -21.01 -0.63
C ASP A 139 3.32 -20.92 -1.93
N GLU A 140 4.64 -20.77 -1.82
CA GLU A 140 5.56 -20.77 -2.96
C GLU A 140 5.66 -22.16 -3.61
N ALA A 141 5.84 -23.21 -2.82
CA ALA A 141 5.98 -24.58 -3.33
C ALA A 141 4.70 -25.13 -3.97
N THR A 142 3.53 -24.70 -3.48
CA THR A 142 2.21 -25.12 -4.01
C THR A 142 1.70 -24.19 -5.12
N GLY A 143 2.28 -23.00 -5.28
CA GLY A 143 1.76 -21.95 -6.15
C GLY A 143 0.53 -21.22 -5.60
N TYR A 144 0.09 -21.53 -4.37
CA TYR A 144 -1.09 -20.92 -3.74
C TYR A 144 -0.99 -19.39 -3.59
N GLN A 145 0.22 -18.83 -3.63
CA GLN A 145 0.46 -17.39 -3.71
C GLN A 145 -0.32 -16.71 -4.85
N TYR A 146 -0.42 -17.34 -6.03
CA TYR A 146 -1.17 -16.80 -7.17
C TYR A 146 -2.68 -16.90 -6.97
N ASP A 147 -3.15 -17.98 -6.38
CA ASP A 147 -4.57 -18.20 -6.08
C ASP A 147 -5.07 -17.23 -5.01
N ARG A 148 -4.23 -16.88 -4.03
CA ARG A 148 -4.56 -15.91 -2.99
C ARG A 148 -4.85 -14.52 -3.56
N GLU A 149 -4.02 -14.04 -4.48
CA GLU A 149 -4.22 -12.75 -5.16
C GLU A 149 -5.49 -12.78 -6.01
N GLN A 150 -5.71 -13.86 -6.76
CA GLN A 150 -6.93 -14.03 -7.56
C GLN A 150 -8.19 -14.10 -6.68
N ASN A 151 -8.16 -14.83 -5.57
CA ASN A 151 -9.29 -14.96 -4.65
C ASN A 151 -9.61 -13.62 -3.96
N ALA A 152 -8.60 -12.84 -3.57
CA ALA A 152 -8.79 -11.50 -3.02
C ALA A 152 -9.48 -10.58 -4.04
N LEU A 153 -9.00 -10.55 -5.28
CA LEU A 153 -9.62 -9.79 -6.35
C LEU A 153 -11.06 -10.26 -6.61
N GLN A 154 -11.29 -11.56 -6.76
CA GLN A 154 -12.62 -12.13 -6.97
C GLN A 154 -13.60 -11.77 -5.85
N THR A 155 -13.12 -11.70 -4.60
CA THR A 155 -13.94 -11.27 -3.46
C THR A 155 -14.36 -9.81 -3.60
N ILE A 156 -13.44 -8.92 -3.98
CA ILE A 156 -13.74 -7.50 -4.24
C ILE A 156 -14.70 -7.36 -5.43
N LEU A 157 -14.45 -8.07 -6.53
CA LEU A 157 -15.32 -8.05 -7.71
C LEU A 157 -16.76 -8.47 -7.35
N LYS A 158 -16.93 -9.57 -6.59
CA LYS A 158 -18.25 -10.04 -6.13
C LYS A 158 -18.95 -9.03 -5.23
N ALA A 159 -18.22 -8.34 -4.36
CA ALA A 159 -18.81 -7.33 -3.50
C ALA A 159 -19.36 -6.14 -4.30
N TYR A 160 -18.71 -5.76 -5.41
CA TYR A 160 -19.04 -4.55 -6.17
C TYR A 160 -19.90 -4.80 -7.42
N ILE A 161 -19.80 -5.96 -8.05
CA ILE A 161 -20.41 -6.25 -9.34
C ILE A 161 -21.57 -7.22 -9.16
N ALA A 162 -22.77 -6.75 -9.50
CA ALA A 162 -23.98 -7.56 -9.48
C ALA A 162 -23.92 -8.66 -10.54
N GLU A 163 -24.57 -9.80 -10.29
CA GLU A 163 -24.68 -10.90 -11.26
C GLU A 163 -25.36 -10.42 -12.54
N ASP A 164 -26.51 -9.77 -12.39
CA ASP A 164 -27.30 -9.14 -13.45
C ASP A 164 -27.30 -7.61 -13.36
N TYR A 165 -27.73 -6.95 -14.46
CA TYR A 165 -27.88 -5.50 -14.45
C TYR A 165 -29.18 -5.08 -13.74
N LEU A 166 -29.08 -4.04 -12.92
CA LEU A 166 -30.19 -3.39 -12.27
C LEU A 166 -31.00 -2.54 -13.26
N LYS A 167 -32.28 -2.34 -12.94
CA LYS A 167 -33.14 -1.37 -13.64
C LYS A 167 -32.47 0.00 -13.63
N TRP A 168 -32.59 0.72 -14.75
CA TRP A 168 -31.99 2.04 -14.87
C TRP A 168 -32.54 2.98 -13.80
N GLN A 169 -31.63 3.57 -13.02
CA GLN A 169 -31.90 4.64 -12.06
C GLN A 169 -30.83 5.70 -12.25
N ALA A 170 -31.21 6.98 -12.15
CA ALA A 170 -30.27 8.08 -12.27
C ALA A 170 -29.33 8.10 -11.06
N ARG A 171 -28.04 7.83 -11.28
CA ARG A 171 -27.00 7.86 -10.24
C ARG A 171 -26.12 9.11 -10.24
N PHE A 172 -26.13 9.84 -11.35
CA PHE A 172 -25.35 11.06 -11.51
C PHE A 172 -26.29 12.27 -11.35
N PRO A 173 -26.08 13.12 -10.33
CA PRO A 173 -26.94 14.28 -10.10
C PRO A 173 -26.73 15.33 -11.19
N ARG A 174 -27.70 16.23 -11.39
CA ARG A 174 -27.60 17.31 -12.39
C ARG A 174 -26.37 18.18 -12.17
N LYS A 175 -26.04 18.46 -10.91
CA LYS A 175 -24.86 19.24 -10.49
C LYS A 175 -23.55 18.68 -11.06
N TYR A 176 -23.39 17.36 -11.13
CA TYR A 176 -22.22 16.73 -11.75
C TYR A 176 -22.02 17.18 -13.20
N TYR A 177 -23.10 17.26 -13.98
CA TYR A 177 -23.03 17.69 -15.37
C TYR A 177 -22.83 19.20 -15.49
N GLN A 178 -23.49 19.99 -14.64
CA GLN A 178 -23.33 21.45 -14.59
C GLN A 178 -21.87 21.84 -14.34
N GLU A 179 -21.23 21.20 -13.35
CA GLU A 179 -19.84 21.50 -13.02
C GLU A 179 -18.87 21.11 -14.13
N ILE A 180 -19.08 19.98 -14.83
CA ILE A 180 -18.24 19.62 -15.97
C ILE A 180 -18.38 20.67 -17.08
N PHE A 181 -19.59 21.09 -17.42
CA PHE A 181 -19.79 22.11 -18.46
C PHE A 181 -19.13 23.43 -18.06
N ARG A 182 -19.26 23.85 -16.80
CA ARG A 182 -18.58 25.03 -16.26
C ARG A 182 -17.05 24.93 -16.39
N LEU A 183 -16.46 23.82 -15.95
CA LEU A 183 -15.00 23.62 -15.96
C LEU A 183 -14.39 23.66 -17.38
N TYR A 184 -15.17 23.25 -18.39
CA TYR A 184 -14.77 23.25 -19.79
C TYR A 184 -15.26 24.47 -20.59
N ASP A 185 -15.93 25.43 -19.94
CA ASP A 185 -16.54 26.60 -20.57
C ASP A 185 -17.50 26.23 -21.72
N TRP A 186 -18.35 25.24 -21.48
CA TRP A 186 -19.39 24.80 -22.42
C TRP A 186 -20.76 25.37 -22.06
N GLU A 187 -21.55 25.71 -23.07
CA GLU A 187 -22.95 26.10 -22.87
C GLU A 187 -23.78 24.96 -22.29
N TYR A 188 -24.34 25.18 -21.09
CA TYR A 188 -25.20 24.21 -20.43
C TYR A 188 -26.68 24.51 -20.68
N ASP A 189 -27.32 23.70 -21.52
CA ASP A 189 -28.78 23.72 -21.68
C ASP A 189 -29.43 22.66 -20.78
N PRO A 190 -30.16 23.04 -19.71
CA PRO A 190 -30.85 22.10 -18.82
C PRO A 190 -31.97 21.31 -19.50
N MET A 191 -32.45 21.75 -20.66
CA MET A 191 -33.52 21.10 -21.43
C MET A 191 -32.98 20.12 -22.47
N SER A 192 -31.68 20.20 -22.80
CA SER A 192 -31.04 19.30 -23.76
C SER A 192 -30.42 18.07 -23.09
N MET A 193 -30.68 16.90 -23.66
CA MET A 193 -30.00 15.65 -23.28
C MET A 193 -28.72 15.41 -24.09
N ARG A 194 -28.39 16.27 -25.06
CA ARG A 194 -27.17 16.12 -25.88
C ARG A 194 -25.96 16.49 -25.04
N ARG A 195 -24.98 15.60 -25.02
CA ARG A 195 -23.76 15.77 -24.24
C ARG A 195 -22.54 15.58 -25.15
N PRO A 196 -21.48 16.37 -24.96
CA PRO A 196 -20.22 16.15 -25.67
C PRO A 196 -19.71 14.73 -25.46
N VAL A 197 -19.16 14.12 -26.51
CA VAL A 197 -18.57 12.76 -26.45
C VAL A 197 -17.48 12.68 -25.37
N TYR A 198 -16.76 13.79 -25.17
CA TYR A 198 -15.71 13.91 -24.17
C TYR A 198 -16.21 13.65 -22.74
N LEU A 199 -17.48 13.92 -22.42
CA LEU A 199 -18.06 13.65 -21.10
C LEU A 199 -17.94 12.17 -20.70
N GLY A 200 -18.06 11.25 -21.68
CA GLY A 200 -17.83 9.84 -21.43
C GLY A 200 -16.38 9.51 -21.06
N LYS A 201 -15.40 10.22 -21.64
CA LYS A 201 -13.99 10.09 -21.26
C LYS A 201 -13.76 10.60 -19.85
N PHE A 202 -14.28 11.79 -19.55
CA PHE A 202 -14.23 12.39 -18.22
C PHE A 202 -14.80 11.45 -17.15
N THR A 203 -15.99 10.88 -17.36
CA THR A 203 -16.57 9.94 -16.40
C THR A 203 -15.75 8.64 -16.28
N ASN A 204 -15.13 8.14 -17.35
CA ASN A 204 -14.24 6.98 -17.20
C ASN A 204 -13.02 7.31 -16.34
N GLU A 205 -12.38 8.45 -16.60
CA GLU A 205 -11.14 8.87 -15.95
C GLU A 205 -11.33 9.24 -14.47
N TYR A 206 -12.30 10.11 -14.19
CA TYR A 206 -12.45 10.68 -12.84
C TYR A 206 -13.46 9.94 -11.97
N VAL A 207 -14.19 8.95 -12.52
CA VAL A 207 -15.17 8.16 -11.75
C VAL A 207 -14.83 6.68 -11.79
N TYR A 208 -14.92 6.03 -12.95
CA TYR A 208 -14.80 4.58 -12.99
C TYR A 208 -13.37 4.06 -12.79
N GLN A 209 -12.33 4.80 -13.20
CA GLN A 209 -10.92 4.45 -12.94
C GLN A 209 -10.52 4.66 -11.48
N LYS A 210 -11.38 5.29 -10.67
CA LYS A 210 -11.17 5.46 -9.22
C LYS A 210 -11.98 4.47 -8.39
N LEU A 211 -12.68 3.53 -9.03
CA LEU A 211 -13.16 2.33 -8.35
C LEU A 211 -11.97 1.40 -8.06
N PRO A 212 -12.10 0.46 -7.10
CA PRO A 212 -11.04 -0.51 -6.82
C PRO A 212 -10.54 -1.22 -8.08
N ASP A 213 -9.27 -1.63 -8.04
CA ASP A 213 -8.59 -2.25 -9.17
C ASP A 213 -9.37 -3.47 -9.71
N GLY A 214 -9.40 -3.59 -11.04
CA GLY A 214 -10.12 -4.66 -11.75
C GLY A 214 -11.62 -4.42 -11.94
N ILE A 215 -12.26 -3.53 -11.17
CA ILE A 215 -13.72 -3.29 -11.28
C ILE A 215 -14.10 -2.74 -12.65
N LEU A 216 -13.38 -1.70 -13.14
CA LEU A 216 -13.69 -1.12 -14.44
C LEU A 216 -13.50 -2.13 -15.58
N GLU A 217 -12.45 -2.94 -15.54
CA GLU A 217 -12.21 -3.95 -16.57
C GLU A 217 -13.31 -5.01 -16.57
N GLU A 218 -13.77 -5.43 -15.40
CA GLU A 218 -14.86 -6.39 -15.30
C GLU A 218 -16.21 -5.79 -15.74
N LEU A 219 -16.48 -4.52 -15.43
CA LEU A 219 -17.62 -3.78 -15.96
C LEU A 219 -17.58 -3.65 -17.49
N ARG A 220 -16.38 -3.51 -18.08
CA ARG A 220 -16.20 -3.46 -19.54
C ARG A 220 -16.48 -4.80 -20.21
N LYS A 221 -16.10 -5.90 -19.57
CA LYS A 221 -16.43 -7.27 -20.02
C LYS A 221 -17.94 -7.55 -19.93
N LYS A 222 -18.58 -7.21 -18.80
CA LYS A 222 -20.03 -7.40 -18.62
C LYS A 222 -20.89 -6.52 -19.52
N ASN A 223 -20.41 -5.33 -19.86
CA ASN A 223 -21.14 -4.37 -20.69
C ASN A 223 -20.32 -3.97 -21.93
N PRO A 224 -20.03 -4.89 -22.86
CA PRO A 224 -19.10 -4.64 -23.97
C PRO A 224 -19.62 -3.57 -24.93
N LYS A 225 -18.69 -2.97 -25.70
CA LYS A 225 -19.07 -2.05 -26.78
C LYS A 225 -19.71 -2.85 -27.91
N THR A 226 -20.76 -2.31 -28.48
CA THR A 226 -21.38 -2.81 -29.71
C THR A 226 -20.50 -2.49 -30.92
N SER A 227 -20.82 -3.08 -32.08
CA SER A 227 -20.18 -2.78 -33.36
C SER A 227 -20.20 -1.28 -33.73
N LYS A 228 -21.17 -0.52 -33.19
CA LYS A 228 -21.29 0.93 -33.34
C LYS A 228 -20.51 1.74 -32.31
N GLY A 229 -19.69 1.11 -31.47
CA GLY A 229 -18.85 1.76 -30.45
C GLY A 229 -19.57 2.14 -29.14
N ASN A 230 -20.90 2.06 -29.10
CA ASN A 230 -21.72 2.36 -27.92
C ASN A 230 -21.95 1.14 -27.04
N ARG A 231 -22.18 1.32 -25.73
CA ARG A 231 -22.57 0.22 -24.82
C ARG A 231 -24.08 0.15 -24.69
N LYS A 232 -24.63 -1.07 -24.55
CA LYS A 232 -26.08 -1.30 -24.44
C LYS A 232 -26.65 -0.74 -23.13
N MET A 233 -25.94 -0.95 -22.03
CA MET A 233 -26.33 -0.50 -20.70
C MET A 233 -25.34 0.53 -20.16
N LYS A 234 -25.63 1.12 -19.00
CA LYS A 234 -24.67 1.96 -18.25
C LYS A 234 -23.92 1.12 -17.23
N HIS A 235 -22.64 1.42 -17.00
CA HIS A 235 -21.80 0.63 -16.08
C HIS A 235 -22.36 0.59 -14.65
N HIS A 236 -22.91 1.70 -14.14
CA HIS A 236 -23.51 1.73 -12.81
C HIS A 236 -24.70 0.76 -12.63
N GLN A 237 -25.29 0.23 -13.71
CA GLN A 237 -26.35 -0.78 -13.61
C GLN A 237 -25.79 -2.16 -13.21
N PHE A 238 -24.50 -2.40 -13.37
CA PHE A 238 -23.87 -3.67 -12.97
C PHE A 238 -23.22 -3.59 -11.59
N LEU A 239 -23.45 -2.51 -10.86
CA LEU A 239 -22.94 -2.36 -9.50
C LEU A 239 -23.95 -2.93 -8.49
N THR A 240 -23.46 -3.54 -7.42
CA THR A 240 -24.30 -4.03 -6.30
C THR A 240 -24.96 -2.88 -5.55
N ASN A 241 -26.12 -3.13 -4.93
CA ASN A 241 -26.80 -2.11 -4.12
C ASN A 241 -26.13 -1.92 -2.76
N GLU A 242 -25.43 -2.94 -2.29
CA GLU A 242 -24.85 -3.02 -0.94
C GLU A 242 -23.52 -2.27 -0.85
N ILE A 243 -22.69 -2.36 -1.88
CA ILE A 243 -21.32 -1.80 -1.86
C ILE A 243 -21.06 -0.93 -3.09
N GLY A 244 -21.30 -1.44 -4.30
CA GLY A 244 -20.91 -0.78 -5.55
C GLY A 244 -21.58 0.58 -5.75
N ILE A 245 -22.91 0.64 -5.64
CA ILE A 245 -23.69 1.88 -5.78
C ILE A 245 -23.38 2.88 -4.65
N PRO A 246 -23.43 2.50 -3.36
CA PRO A 246 -23.09 3.43 -2.27
C PRO A 246 -21.69 4.02 -2.39
N HIS A 247 -20.71 3.21 -2.82
CA HIS A 247 -19.35 3.69 -3.07
C HIS A 247 -19.30 4.68 -4.25
N LEU A 248 -19.95 4.36 -5.36
CA LEU A 248 -20.04 5.24 -6.53
C LEU A 248 -20.66 6.60 -6.16
N GLU A 249 -21.76 6.61 -5.40
CA GLU A 249 -22.45 7.83 -5.00
C GLU A 249 -21.57 8.71 -4.09
N LYS A 250 -20.92 8.10 -3.07
CA LYS A 250 -19.95 8.81 -2.21
C LYS A 250 -18.82 9.44 -3.03
N HIS A 251 -18.27 8.70 -3.99
CA HIS A 251 -17.21 9.19 -4.87
C HIS A 251 -17.69 10.38 -5.71
N ILE A 252 -18.88 10.29 -6.31
CA ILE A 252 -19.48 11.38 -7.11
C ILE A 252 -19.68 12.63 -6.25
N THR A 253 -20.17 12.50 -5.01
CA THR A 253 -20.32 13.63 -4.10
C THR A 253 -18.98 14.31 -3.81
N LYS A 254 -17.95 13.53 -3.44
CA LYS A 254 -16.58 14.05 -3.20
C LYS A 254 -16.02 14.73 -4.44
N LEU A 255 -16.23 14.13 -5.62
CA LEU A 255 -15.80 14.68 -6.89
C LEU A 255 -16.47 16.01 -7.22
N ILE A 256 -17.78 16.15 -7.00
CA ILE A 256 -18.50 17.40 -7.20
C ILE A 256 -17.94 18.50 -6.30
N THR A 257 -17.67 18.20 -5.02
CA THR A 257 -17.06 19.18 -4.11
C THR A 257 -15.70 19.67 -4.63
N VAL A 258 -14.87 18.77 -5.19
CA VAL A 258 -13.60 19.18 -5.82
C VAL A 258 -13.83 20.03 -7.06
N MET A 259 -14.85 19.73 -7.86
CA MET A 259 -15.19 20.56 -9.02
C MET A 259 -15.62 21.97 -8.58
N GLU A 260 -16.50 22.08 -7.59
CA GLU A 260 -17.02 23.34 -7.07
C GLU A 260 -15.93 24.25 -6.50
N LEU A 261 -14.88 23.66 -5.92
CA LEU A 261 -13.72 24.38 -5.40
C LEU A 261 -12.69 24.78 -6.47
N SER A 262 -12.95 24.47 -7.73
CA SER A 262 -12.04 24.76 -8.84
C SER A 262 -12.67 25.69 -9.85
N ASP A 263 -11.92 26.72 -10.25
CA ASP A 263 -12.39 27.75 -11.18
C ASP A 263 -12.40 27.24 -12.62
N ASN A 264 -11.44 26.38 -12.98
CA ASN A 264 -11.26 25.83 -14.32
C ASN A 264 -10.74 24.39 -14.30
N ILE A 265 -10.68 23.77 -15.47
CA ILE A 265 -10.29 22.36 -15.62
C ILE A 265 -8.86 22.04 -15.12
N ASP A 266 -7.91 22.97 -15.26
CA ASP A 266 -6.52 22.72 -14.86
C ASP A 266 -6.37 22.75 -13.34
N GLU A 267 -7.07 23.68 -12.69
CA GLU A 267 -7.18 23.70 -11.24
C GLU A 267 -7.90 22.46 -10.71
N PHE A 268 -8.98 22.03 -11.37
CA PHE A 268 -9.69 20.80 -11.02
C PHE A 268 -8.75 19.59 -11.03
N LYS A 269 -7.94 19.42 -12.08
CA LYS A 269 -6.98 18.30 -12.16
C LYS A 269 -5.95 18.34 -11.02
N SER A 270 -5.46 19.53 -10.68
CA SER A 270 -4.51 19.72 -9.57
C SER A 270 -5.14 19.37 -8.22
N ASN A 271 -6.34 19.88 -7.95
CA ASN A 271 -7.06 19.62 -6.70
C ASN A 271 -7.51 18.15 -6.60
N PHE A 272 -7.96 17.57 -7.71
CA PHE A 272 -8.28 16.15 -7.80
C PHE A 272 -7.08 15.27 -7.43
N LYS A 273 -5.91 15.53 -8.02
CA LYS A 273 -4.67 14.79 -7.67
C LYS A 273 -4.34 14.89 -6.19
N LYS A 274 -4.43 16.09 -5.59
CA LYS A 274 -4.15 16.29 -4.16
C LYS A 274 -5.07 15.50 -3.23
N ILE A 275 -6.33 15.33 -3.62
CA ILE A 275 -7.36 14.68 -2.80
C ILE A 275 -7.40 13.17 -3.02
N PHE A 276 -7.29 12.72 -4.28
CA PHE A 276 -7.53 11.33 -4.66
C PHE A 276 -6.25 10.50 -4.85
N ASP A 277 -5.09 11.11 -5.11
CA ASP A 277 -3.82 10.36 -5.25
C ASP A 277 -3.02 10.30 -3.94
N LYS A 278 -3.54 10.83 -2.83
CA LYS A 278 -3.01 10.59 -1.47
C LYS A 278 -3.59 9.34 -0.80
N GLU A 279 -4.68 8.79 -1.35
CA GLU A 279 -5.43 7.65 -0.80
C GLU A 279 -5.01 6.31 -1.43
N ASN A 280 -4.04 6.30 -2.35
CA ASN A 280 -3.48 5.11 -3.01
C ASN A 280 -2.00 4.90 -2.66
#